data_AF-A0A2V8ZFQ5-F1
#
_entry.id   AF-A0A2V8ZFQ5-F1
#
_cell.length_a   1.000
_cell.length_b   1.000
_cell.length_c   1.000
_cell.angle_alpha   90.00
_cell.angle_beta   90.00
_cell.angle_gamma   90.00
#
_symmetry.space_group_name_H-M   'P 1'
#
loop_
_entity.id
_entity.type
_entity.pdbx_description
1 polymer ?
#
loop_
_entity_poly.entity_id
_entity_poly.type
_entity_poly.pdbx_seq_one_letter_code
_entity_poly.pdbx_strand_id
1 'polypeptide(L)'
;MRASRIGVFAVMALPLTVSVVAHSLGNARMDRSVHRSPQAPAAQPPPQAPPSSPRWVNRQRQAPCWRVAGIAPQLVNQRWHIEDNAKGRINAVCTDPALTAEKRREKIQEINAQTEQEFAKIIPAKQLEAFKACQAERDQERAKRQGAMAQKELGPCGGVIPPEPGGAAHQHQPGNPSKE
;
A
#
# COMPACT_ATOMS: atom_id res chain seq x y z
N MET A 1 -6.93 -36.88 -36.89
CA MET A 1 -5.49 -37.20 -36.92
C MET A 1 -4.80 -36.31 -35.89
N ARG A 2 -4.32 -36.91 -34.78
CA ARG A 2 -3.66 -36.19 -33.67
C ARG A 2 -2.15 -36.28 -33.88
N ALA A 3 -1.46 -35.15 -33.96
CA ALA A 3 0.01 -35.11 -34.07
C ALA A 3 0.58 -34.48 -32.79
N SER A 4 1.03 -35.33 -31.87
CA SER A 4 1.81 -34.92 -30.70
C SER A 4 3.25 -34.65 -31.14
N ARG A 5 3.76 -33.44 -30.88
CA ARG A 5 5.19 -33.14 -30.99
C ARG A 5 5.78 -33.02 -29.59
N ILE A 6 6.61 -33.99 -29.26
CA ILE A 6 7.40 -34.07 -28.03
C ILE A 6 8.66 -33.22 -28.27
N GLY A 7 8.78 -32.10 -27.55
CA GLY A 7 9.96 -31.24 -27.56
C GLY A 7 10.84 -31.53 -26.35
N VAL A 8 12.09 -31.89 -26.61
CA VAL A 8 13.13 -32.25 -25.64
C VAL A 8 13.53 -31.03 -24.80
N PHE A 9 13.45 -31.15 -23.47
CA PHE A 9 13.94 -30.15 -22.52
C PHE A 9 15.44 -30.39 -22.25
N ALA A 10 16.27 -29.43 -22.64
CA ALA A 10 17.66 -29.36 -22.21
C ALA A 10 17.73 -28.69 -20.84
N VAL A 11 18.03 -29.47 -19.81
CA VAL A 11 18.28 -29.01 -18.44
C VAL A 11 19.76 -28.61 -18.36
N MET A 12 20.04 -27.31 -18.40
CA MET A 12 21.36 -26.76 -18.06
C MET A 12 21.42 -26.50 -16.55
N ALA A 13 22.33 -27.21 -15.88
CA ALA A 13 22.56 -27.14 -14.44
C ALA A 13 23.38 -25.89 -14.03
N LEU A 14 23.14 -25.46 -12.79
CA LEU A 14 23.67 -24.26 -12.12
C LEU A 14 25.20 -24.32 -11.87
N PRO A 15 25.79 -23.20 -11.43
CA PRO A 15 26.06 -23.13 -9.99
C PRO A 15 25.62 -21.80 -9.31
N LEU A 16 24.94 -21.94 -8.17
CA LEU A 16 24.65 -20.85 -7.24
C LEU A 16 25.80 -20.72 -6.23
N THR A 17 26.50 -19.59 -6.26
CA THR A 17 27.44 -19.20 -5.19
C THR A 17 26.67 -18.47 -4.10
N VAL A 18 26.61 -19.06 -2.90
CA VAL A 18 26.03 -18.44 -1.70
C VAL A 18 27.16 -17.79 -0.91
N SER A 19 27.12 -16.46 -0.74
CA SER A 19 27.96 -15.76 0.23
C SER A 19 27.11 -15.34 1.43
N VAL A 20 27.40 -15.92 2.58
CA VAL A 20 26.89 -15.51 3.90
C VAL A 20 28.00 -14.75 4.61
N VAL A 21 27.76 -13.51 5.04
CA VAL A 21 28.56 -12.85 6.08
C VAL A 21 27.65 -12.12 7.06
N ALA A 22 28.00 -12.28 8.33
CA ALA A 22 27.18 -12.14 9.52
C ALA A 22 27.19 -10.74 10.16
N HIS A 23 26.26 -10.62 11.10
CA HIS A 23 25.88 -9.50 11.97
C HIS A 23 27.02 -8.85 12.77
N SER A 24 26.82 -7.59 13.16
CA SER A 24 27.37 -7.07 14.42
C SER A 24 26.35 -6.20 15.15
N LEU A 25 25.98 -6.68 16.34
CA LEU A 25 25.22 -6.01 17.38
C LEU A 25 26.17 -5.13 18.19
N GLY A 26 25.82 -3.85 18.38
CA GLY A 26 26.52 -2.95 19.29
C GLY A 26 25.53 -2.24 20.20
N ASN A 27 25.26 -2.81 21.37
CA ASN A 27 24.56 -2.14 22.47
C ASN A 27 25.60 -1.52 23.41
N ALA A 28 25.65 -0.19 23.51
CA ALA A 28 26.36 0.50 24.57
C ALA A 28 25.33 1.18 25.48
N ARG A 29 25.11 0.59 26.67
CA ARG A 29 24.54 1.26 27.84
C ARG A 29 25.62 2.17 28.40
N MET A 30 25.33 3.47 28.55
CA MET A 30 26.12 4.32 29.45
C MET A 30 25.32 4.57 30.73
N ASP A 31 26.00 4.19 31.79
CA ASP A 31 25.76 4.41 33.21
C ASP A 31 25.61 5.91 33.49
N ARG A 32 24.53 6.32 34.16
CA ARG A 32 24.38 7.71 34.64
C ARG A 32 24.36 7.69 36.15
N SER A 33 25.51 8.06 36.70
CA SER A 33 25.83 8.22 38.10
C SER A 33 24.75 8.97 38.87
N VAL A 34 24.30 8.33 39.95
CA VAL A 34 23.48 8.90 41.02
C VAL A 34 24.33 9.93 41.77
N HIS A 35 24.02 11.21 41.63
CA HIS A 35 24.54 12.25 42.50
C HIS A 35 23.47 12.61 43.53
N ARG A 36 23.76 12.27 44.79
CA ARG A 36 22.92 12.50 45.96
C ARG A 36 23.60 13.59 46.79
N SER A 37 22.90 14.69 47.06
CA SER A 37 23.27 15.71 48.05
C SER A 37 22.00 16.35 48.64
N PRO A 38 22.09 16.96 49.84
CA PRO A 38 21.10 16.81 50.92
C PRO A 38 20.00 17.88 50.99
N GLN A 39 18.95 17.54 51.77
CA GLN A 39 17.72 18.28 52.04
C GLN A 39 17.93 19.59 52.84
N ALA A 40 17.08 20.58 52.55
CA ALA A 40 16.70 21.69 53.43
C ALA A 40 15.16 21.85 53.38
N PRO A 41 14.52 22.44 54.42
CA PRO A 41 13.17 22.07 54.86
C PRO A 41 11.99 22.79 54.17
N ALA A 42 10.90 22.03 54.06
CA ALA A 42 9.47 22.39 54.00
C ALA A 42 9.04 23.76 53.44
N ALA A 43 8.64 23.76 52.18
CA ALA A 43 7.58 24.63 51.66
C ALA A 43 6.50 23.76 51.00
N GLN A 44 5.24 24.00 51.36
CA GLN A 44 4.08 23.19 50.96
C GLN A 44 3.89 23.20 49.43
N PRO A 45 3.59 22.05 48.78
CA PRO A 45 3.27 22.04 47.36
C PRO A 45 1.88 22.68 47.11
N PRO A 46 1.71 23.49 46.05
CA PRO A 46 0.39 23.95 45.62
C PRO A 46 -0.51 22.78 45.19
N PRO A 47 -1.84 22.96 45.22
CA PRO A 47 -2.81 21.88 45.05
C PRO A 47 -2.61 21.10 43.74
N GLN A 48 -2.67 19.77 43.86
CA GLN A 48 -2.61 18.84 42.73
C GLN A 48 -3.77 19.13 41.77
N ALA A 49 -3.45 19.71 40.61
CA ALA A 49 -4.34 19.64 39.47
C ALA A 49 -4.55 18.16 39.11
N PRO A 50 -5.78 17.72 38.78
CA PRO A 50 -6.01 16.34 38.36
C PRO A 50 -5.12 16.05 37.15
N PRO A 51 -4.54 14.84 37.01
CA PRO A 51 -3.75 14.49 35.86
C PRO A 51 -4.61 14.72 34.62
N SER A 52 -4.24 15.75 33.86
CA SER A 52 -4.77 16.02 32.54
C SER A 52 -4.65 14.71 31.79
N SER A 53 -5.79 14.11 31.44
CA SER A 53 -5.81 12.84 30.72
C SER A 53 -4.82 12.96 29.56
N PRO A 54 -3.88 12.03 29.37
CA PRO A 54 -3.12 11.98 28.13
C PRO A 54 -4.08 11.51 27.04
N ARG A 55 -4.95 12.42 26.59
CA ARG A 55 -5.39 12.48 25.20
C ARG A 55 -4.07 12.38 24.41
N TRP A 56 -3.99 11.50 23.42
CA TRP A 56 -2.82 11.24 22.56
C TRP A 56 -1.94 10.01 22.86
N VAL A 57 -2.43 8.98 23.55
CA VAL A 57 -1.77 7.65 23.57
C VAL A 57 -2.60 6.60 22.84
N ASN A 58 -2.90 6.78 21.54
CA ASN A 58 -3.05 5.62 20.65
C ASN A 58 -2.99 5.93 19.14
N ARG A 59 -1.91 6.58 18.67
CA ARG A 59 -1.40 6.26 17.33
C ARG A 59 -0.40 5.10 17.43
N GLN A 60 -0.67 4.08 18.27
CA GLN A 60 0.19 2.89 18.27
C GLN A 60 0.22 2.38 16.85
N ARG A 61 1.45 2.21 16.36
CA ARG A 61 1.80 1.84 14.99
C ARG A 61 0.94 0.65 14.58
N GLN A 62 -0.19 0.92 13.90
CA GLN A 62 -1.07 -0.13 13.42
C GLN A 62 -0.21 -1.06 12.58
N ALA A 63 -0.31 -2.36 12.86
CA ALA A 63 0.40 -3.36 12.08
C ALA A 63 0.06 -3.16 10.59
N PRO A 64 1.04 -3.29 9.69
CA PRO A 64 0.75 -3.20 8.26
C PRO A 64 -0.22 -4.33 7.86
N CYS A 65 -1.06 -4.09 6.84
CA CYS A 65 -2.13 -5.02 6.49
C CYS A 65 -1.64 -6.43 6.15
N TRP A 66 -0.44 -6.57 5.58
CA TRP A 66 0.12 -7.90 5.31
C TRP A 66 0.35 -8.71 6.60
N ARG A 67 0.69 -8.04 7.72
CA ARG A 67 0.88 -8.69 9.02
C ARG A 67 -0.46 -9.09 9.63
N VAL A 68 -1.47 -8.23 9.52
CA VAL A 68 -2.85 -8.53 9.94
C VAL A 68 -3.42 -9.73 9.17
N ALA A 69 -3.11 -9.81 7.88
CA ALA A 69 -3.53 -10.91 7.00
C ALA A 69 -2.71 -12.20 7.16
N GLY A 70 -1.67 -12.21 8.00
CA GLY A 70 -0.79 -13.37 8.18
C GLY A 70 0.07 -13.70 6.96
N ILE A 71 0.29 -12.75 6.05
CA ILE A 71 1.14 -12.92 4.88
C ILE A 71 2.60 -12.84 5.32
N ALA A 72 3.39 -13.83 4.94
CA ALA A 72 4.80 -13.84 5.28
C ALA A 72 5.58 -12.76 4.49
N PRO A 73 6.59 -12.08 5.08
CA PRO A 73 7.31 -10.99 4.44
C PRO A 73 7.89 -11.33 3.06
N GLN A 74 8.36 -12.57 2.87
CA GLN A 74 8.87 -13.05 1.59
C GLN A 74 7.80 -13.08 0.48
N LEU A 75 6.55 -13.40 0.82
CA LEU A 75 5.44 -13.39 -0.15
C LEU A 75 5.03 -11.96 -0.49
N VAL A 76 5.15 -11.02 0.47
CA VAL A 76 4.97 -9.59 0.21
C VAL A 76 6.03 -9.10 -0.79
N ASN A 77 7.28 -9.51 -0.63
CA ASN A 77 8.34 -9.16 -1.57
C ASN A 77 8.06 -9.72 -2.98
N GLN A 78 7.64 -10.98 -3.08
CA GLN A 78 7.25 -11.59 -4.37
C GLN A 78 6.06 -10.85 -5.02
N ARG A 79 5.03 -10.53 -4.22
CA ARG A 79 3.88 -9.73 -4.67
C ARG A 79 4.32 -8.37 -5.21
N TRP A 80 5.26 -7.70 -4.53
CA TRP A 80 5.79 -6.41 -4.96
C TRP A 80 6.47 -6.50 -6.33
N HIS A 81 7.27 -7.54 -6.58
CA HIS A 81 7.88 -7.76 -7.91
C HIS A 81 6.83 -7.97 -9.02
N ILE A 82 5.75 -8.69 -8.73
CA ILE A 82 4.63 -8.88 -9.67
C ILE A 82 3.93 -7.54 -9.95
N GLU A 83 3.66 -6.74 -8.92
CA GLU A 83 3.08 -5.40 -9.07
C GLU A 83 3.96 -4.47 -9.90
N ASP A 84 5.27 -4.49 -9.66
CA ASP A 84 6.22 -3.64 -10.38
C ASP A 84 6.28 -4.01 -11.88
N ASN A 85 6.31 -5.30 -12.20
CA ASN A 85 6.21 -5.78 -13.57
C ASN A 85 4.91 -5.32 -14.24
N ALA A 86 3.78 -5.49 -13.56
CA ALA A 86 2.47 -5.07 -14.06
C ALA A 86 2.43 -3.56 -14.35
N LYS A 87 2.99 -2.73 -13.46
CA LYS A 87 3.13 -1.29 -13.69
C LYS A 87 3.97 -0.98 -14.93
N GLY A 88 5.09 -1.69 -15.13
CA GLY A 88 5.90 -1.56 -16.33
C GLY A 88 5.11 -1.85 -17.61
N ARG A 89 4.30 -2.92 -17.61
CA ARG A 89 3.42 -3.29 -18.73
C ARG A 89 2.32 -2.26 -18.97
N ILE A 90 1.68 -1.76 -17.90
CA ILE A 90 0.67 -0.70 -18.00
C ILE A 90 1.30 0.56 -18.58
N ASN A 91 2.48 0.95 -18.11
CA ASN A 91 3.18 2.12 -18.62
C ASN A 91 3.46 1.99 -20.13
N ALA A 92 3.88 0.82 -20.60
CA ALA A 92 4.06 0.55 -22.03
C ALA A 92 2.74 0.68 -22.82
N VAL A 93 1.61 0.21 -22.29
CA VAL A 93 0.29 0.42 -22.91
C VAL A 93 -0.10 1.89 -22.93
N CYS A 94 0.23 2.63 -21.86
CA CYS A 94 -0.09 4.05 -21.75
C CYS A 94 0.74 4.92 -22.70
N THR A 95 1.95 4.52 -23.07
CA THR A 95 2.81 5.26 -24.00
C THR A 95 2.70 4.80 -25.45
N ASP A 96 1.97 3.71 -25.74
CA ASP A 96 1.79 3.18 -27.09
C ASP A 96 0.87 4.10 -27.93
N PRO A 97 1.41 4.81 -28.96
CA PRO A 97 0.62 5.71 -29.78
C PRO A 97 -0.33 4.98 -30.75
N ALA A 98 -0.12 3.68 -31.00
CA ALA A 98 -0.94 2.89 -31.91
C ALA A 98 -2.27 2.43 -31.28
N LEU A 99 -2.45 2.61 -29.97
CA LEU A 99 -3.66 2.19 -29.26
C LEU A 99 -4.62 3.36 -29.03
N THR A 100 -5.89 3.12 -29.34
CA THR A 100 -7.01 4.00 -28.94
C THR A 100 -7.23 3.95 -27.43
N ALA A 101 -7.97 4.91 -26.88
CA ALA A 101 -8.23 5.00 -25.45
C ALA A 101 -8.97 3.76 -24.92
N GLU A 102 -9.94 3.24 -25.67
CA GLU A 102 -10.72 2.05 -25.34
C GLU A 102 -9.82 0.82 -25.29
N LYS A 103 -8.99 0.63 -26.31
CA LYS A 103 -8.07 -0.51 -26.40
C LYS A 103 -6.99 -0.47 -25.32
N ARG A 104 -6.56 0.74 -24.90
CA ARG A 104 -5.68 0.88 -23.72
C ARG A 104 -6.37 0.40 -22.45
N ARG A 105 -7.62 0.81 -22.21
CA ARG A 105 -8.40 0.36 -21.04
C ARG A 105 -8.54 -1.16 -21.01
N GLU A 106 -8.92 -1.77 -22.13
CA GLU A 106 -9.05 -3.23 -22.24
C GLU A 106 -7.74 -3.96 -21.92
N LYS A 107 -6.62 -3.53 -22.52
CA LYS A 107 -5.31 -4.12 -22.22
C LYS A 107 -4.89 -3.93 -20.76
N ILE A 108 -5.20 -2.80 -20.15
CA ILE A 108 -4.91 -2.56 -18.74
C ILE A 108 -5.73 -3.49 -17.85
N GLN A 109 -7.02 -3.68 -18.17
CA GLN A 109 -7.86 -4.65 -17.47
C GLN A 109 -7.30 -6.07 -17.58
N GLU A 110 -6.83 -6.46 -18.77
CA GLU A 110 -6.17 -7.76 -18.97
C GLU A 110 -4.89 -7.90 -18.12
N ILE A 111 -4.04 -6.87 -18.10
CA ILE A 111 -2.82 -6.87 -17.27
C ILE A 111 -3.19 -7.01 -15.78
N ASN A 112 -4.22 -6.29 -15.32
CA ASN A 112 -4.68 -6.37 -13.94
C ASN A 112 -5.21 -7.78 -13.61
N ALA A 113 -6.06 -8.36 -14.47
CA ALA A 113 -6.59 -9.70 -14.27
C ALA A 113 -5.47 -10.77 -14.22
N GLN A 114 -4.50 -10.68 -15.12
CA GLN A 114 -3.31 -11.56 -15.09
C GLN A 114 -2.51 -11.37 -13.79
N THR A 115 -2.35 -10.13 -13.34
CA THR A 115 -1.64 -9.80 -12.09
C THR A 115 -2.32 -10.41 -10.86
N GLU A 116 -3.66 -10.35 -10.80
CA GLU A 116 -4.43 -11.00 -9.74
C GLU A 116 -4.26 -12.53 -9.74
N GLN A 117 -4.22 -13.15 -10.92
CA GLN A 117 -3.94 -14.58 -11.05
C GLN A 117 -2.53 -14.92 -10.55
N GLU A 118 -1.51 -14.10 -10.86
CA GLU A 118 -0.16 -14.30 -10.33
C GLU A 118 -0.11 -14.15 -8.80
N PHE A 119 -0.86 -13.22 -8.21
CA PHE A 119 -0.98 -13.13 -6.76
C PHE A 119 -1.59 -14.38 -6.14
N ALA A 120 -2.64 -14.94 -6.76
CA ALA A 120 -3.31 -16.14 -6.27
C ALA A 120 -2.41 -17.39 -6.27
N LYS A 121 -1.34 -17.40 -7.08
CA LYS A 121 -0.34 -18.49 -7.07
C LYS A 121 0.60 -18.43 -5.88
N ILE A 122 0.88 -17.23 -5.34
CA ILE A 122 1.87 -17.04 -4.26
C ILE A 122 1.25 -16.74 -2.89
N ILE A 123 0.05 -16.16 -2.85
CA ILE A 123 -0.65 -15.82 -1.61
C ILE A 123 -1.97 -16.60 -1.58
N PRO A 124 -2.21 -17.40 -0.52
CA PRO A 124 -3.46 -18.12 -0.34
C PRO A 124 -4.66 -17.16 -0.38
N ALA A 125 -5.75 -17.57 -1.04
CA ALA A 125 -6.94 -16.74 -1.23
C ALA A 125 -7.46 -16.11 0.08
N LYS A 126 -7.52 -16.89 1.17
CA LYS A 126 -7.94 -16.38 2.49
C LYS A 126 -7.07 -15.23 3.00
N GLN A 127 -5.75 -15.30 2.80
CA GLN A 127 -4.83 -14.24 3.22
C GLN A 127 -4.94 -13.03 2.30
N LEU A 128 -5.10 -13.25 0.99
CA LEU A 128 -5.29 -12.17 0.03
C LEU A 128 -6.56 -11.36 0.31
N GLU A 129 -7.68 -12.03 0.61
CA GLU A 129 -8.93 -11.37 0.97
C GLU A 129 -8.83 -10.60 2.30
N ALA A 130 -8.19 -11.17 3.32
CA ALA A 130 -7.94 -10.47 4.58
C ALA A 130 -7.06 -9.22 4.37
N PHE A 131 -6.08 -9.29 3.47
CA PHE A 131 -5.23 -8.17 3.11
C PHE A 131 -6.00 -7.06 2.39
N LYS A 132 -6.85 -7.42 1.42
CA LYS A 132 -7.74 -6.48 0.72
C LYS A 132 -8.70 -5.79 1.68
N ALA A 133 -9.34 -6.55 2.58
CA ALA A 133 -10.25 -6.00 3.58
C ALA A 133 -9.57 -4.97 4.49
N CYS A 134 -8.37 -5.29 5.01
CA CYS A 134 -7.60 -4.34 5.81
C CYS A 134 -7.22 -3.07 5.03
N GLN A 135 -6.85 -3.19 3.74
CA GLN A 135 -6.56 -2.03 2.92
C GLN A 135 -7.79 -1.16 2.71
N ALA A 136 -8.93 -1.77 2.36
CA ALA A 136 -10.19 -1.05 2.16
C ALA A 136 -10.62 -0.26 3.40
N GLU A 137 -10.52 -0.86 4.60
CA GLU A 137 -10.81 -0.17 5.86
C GLU A 137 -9.88 1.03 6.07
N ARG A 138 -8.58 0.87 5.81
CA ARG A 138 -7.60 1.94 5.96
C ARG A 138 -7.76 3.06 4.94
N ASP A 139 -8.17 2.74 3.72
CA ASP A 139 -8.44 3.72 2.68
C ASP A 139 -9.73 4.49 2.99
N GLN A 140 -10.76 3.83 3.51
CA GLN A 140 -11.95 4.51 4.04
C GLN A 140 -11.60 5.45 5.20
N GLU A 141 -10.78 5.00 6.15
CA GLU A 141 -10.33 5.84 7.27
C GLU A 141 -9.49 7.02 6.80
N ARG A 142 -8.64 6.82 5.77
CA ARG A 142 -7.88 7.91 5.15
C ARG A 142 -8.81 8.92 4.47
N ALA A 143 -9.81 8.46 3.71
CA ALA A 143 -10.80 9.30 3.06
C ALA A 143 -11.58 10.16 4.08
N LYS A 144 -11.98 9.56 5.23
CA LYS A 144 -12.62 10.29 6.33
C LYS A 144 -11.72 11.40 6.90
N ARG A 145 -10.41 11.15 7.03
CA ARG A 145 -9.45 12.10 7.61
C ARG A 145 -9.03 13.22 6.66
N GLN A 146 -8.94 12.95 5.37
CA GLN A 146 -8.48 13.92 4.37
C GLN A 146 -9.60 14.83 3.87
N GLY A 147 -10.84 14.61 4.32
CA GLY A 147 -12.02 15.29 3.79
C GLY A 147 -12.28 14.90 2.33
N ALA A 148 -13.44 15.28 1.80
CA ALA A 148 -13.79 15.09 0.39
C ALA A 148 -12.98 16.02 -0.54
N MET A 149 -11.67 16.14 -0.34
CA MET A 149 -10.75 16.62 -1.37
C MET A 149 -10.92 15.66 -2.54
N ALA A 150 -11.68 16.07 -3.55
CA ALA A 150 -11.88 15.35 -4.78
C ALA A 150 -10.50 15.12 -5.40
N GLN A 151 -9.87 14.00 -5.07
CA GLN A 151 -8.73 13.51 -5.81
C GLN A 151 -9.29 13.29 -7.21
N LYS A 152 -8.91 14.18 -8.13
CA LYS A 152 -9.18 13.97 -9.55
C LYS A 152 -8.72 12.55 -9.83
N GLU A 153 -9.66 11.68 -10.13
CA GLU A 153 -9.41 10.26 -10.29
C GLU A 153 -8.55 10.12 -11.54
N LEU A 154 -7.23 10.08 -11.32
CA LEU A 154 -6.27 9.88 -12.38
C LEU A 154 -6.40 8.42 -12.78
N GLY A 155 -6.78 8.20 -14.04
CA GLY A 155 -6.90 6.87 -14.60
C GLY A 155 -5.57 6.14 -14.60
N PRO A 156 -5.57 4.86 -15.02
CA PRO A 156 -4.39 4.01 -14.99
C PRO A 156 -3.22 4.51 -15.85
N CYS A 157 -3.46 5.48 -16.73
CA CYS A 157 -2.44 6.19 -17.51
C CYS A 157 -2.17 7.63 -17.05
N GLY A 158 -2.61 8.02 -15.85
CA GLY A 158 -2.36 9.36 -15.29
C GLY A 158 -3.18 10.50 -15.92
N GLY A 159 -4.15 10.19 -16.77
CA GLY A 159 -5.09 11.17 -17.35
C GLY A 159 -6.41 11.25 -16.56
N VAL A 160 -7.12 12.37 -16.66
CA VAL A 160 -8.48 12.50 -16.10
C VAL A 160 -9.39 11.50 -16.84
N ILE A 161 -10.01 10.57 -16.12
CA ILE A 161 -11.00 9.66 -16.71
C ILE A 161 -12.24 10.51 -17.07
N PRO A 162 -12.66 10.58 -18.34
CA PRO A 162 -13.94 11.19 -18.68
C PRO A 162 -15.05 10.43 -17.95
N PRO A 163 -16.00 11.11 -17.30
CA PRO A 163 -17.13 10.44 -16.67
C PRO A 163 -17.86 9.61 -17.73
N GLU A 164 -18.15 8.35 -17.42
CA GLU A 164 -18.88 7.48 -18.33
C GLU A 164 -20.24 8.11 -18.65
N PRO A 165 -20.71 8.07 -19.92
CA PRO A 165 -22.03 8.58 -20.29
C PRO A 165 -23.10 7.64 -19.72
N GLY A 166 -23.47 7.85 -18.46
CA GLY A 166 -24.48 7.05 -17.75
C GLY A 166 -24.38 7.08 -16.22
N GLY A 167 -23.25 7.51 -15.65
CA GLY A 167 -23.13 7.76 -14.21
C GLY A 167 -23.70 9.14 -13.87
N ALA A 168 -24.68 9.20 -12.97
CA ALA A 168 -25.37 10.42 -12.55
C ALA A 168 -24.38 11.59 -12.33
N ALA A 169 -24.36 12.51 -13.28
CA ALA A 169 -23.71 13.80 -13.11
C ALA A 169 -24.46 14.51 -11.97
N HIS A 170 -23.83 14.61 -10.80
CA HIS A 170 -24.16 15.69 -9.88
C HIS A 170 -23.84 16.99 -10.62
N GLN A 171 -24.86 17.52 -11.29
CA GLN A 171 -24.86 18.86 -11.84
C GLN A 171 -24.57 19.81 -10.68
N HIS A 172 -23.31 20.26 -10.58
CA HIS A 172 -23.04 21.55 -9.97
C HIS A 172 -23.61 22.56 -10.94
N GLN A 173 -24.86 22.94 -10.72
CA GLN A 173 -25.54 24.02 -11.41
C GLN A 173 -24.81 25.31 -10.98
N PRO A 174 -24.07 26.00 -11.86
CA PRO A 174 -23.64 27.35 -11.55
C PRO A 174 -24.89 28.21 -11.65
N GLY A 175 -25.38 28.70 -10.51
CA GLY A 175 -26.46 29.68 -10.46
C GLY A 175 -26.05 30.89 -11.32
N ASN A 176 -26.81 31.12 -12.39
CA ASN A 176 -26.66 32.30 -13.24
C ASN A 176 -27.45 33.48 -12.64
N PRO A 177 -27.14 34.73 -13.02
CA PRO A 177 -27.34 35.96 -12.25
C PRO A 177 -28.70 36.63 -12.49
N SER A 178 -29.13 37.44 -11.51
CA SER A 178 -30.11 38.53 -11.65
C SER A 178 -29.60 39.67 -10.76
N LYS A 179 -29.02 40.75 -11.27
CA LYS A 179 -29.56 41.91 -12.03
C LYS A 179 -30.18 42.96 -11.10
N GLU A 180 -29.61 44.18 -11.24
CA GLU A 180 -29.95 45.50 -10.65
C GLU A 180 -29.59 45.80 -9.18
#